data_AF-A0AA43C8W6-F1
#
_entry.id   AF-A0AA43C8W6-F1
#
_cell.length_a   1.000
_cell.length_b   1.000
_cell.length_c   1.000
_cell.angle_alpha   90.00
_cell.angle_beta   90.00
_cell.angle_gamma   90.00
#
_symmetry.space_group_name_H-M   'P 1'
#
loop_
_entity.id
_entity.type
_entity.pdbx_description
1 polymer ?
#
loop_
_entity_poly.entity_id
_entity_poly.type
_entity_poly.pdbx_seq_one_letter_code
_entity_poly.pdbx_strand_id
1 'polypeptide(L)'
;MMYIFDILKDLRVINFFSAGKSQNQDDTILPVTRQIDFWQSANEKMAWGIREDEFGRIKAPPQITDKDRFDGFVDVILSYGFGDDGHGNADSVLSGKVAWEYACKHKKGKTWQCEYIHFDRPDYFRLRLNASPRPKGFYFSKIQTGERYQNLKVSQLLTRLDKDTCFGPEGIQFLCITHTHFQTLMNNRKIPFMAFADYDIAPHGFSDFYDSLQMFCSQGILGLGIGNIDHNYPLFGIPTLRF
;
A
#
# COMPACT_ATOMS: atom_id res chain seq x y z
N MET A 1 -23.91 68.65 8.01
CA MET A 1 -23.16 69.26 6.90
C MET A 1 -22.65 68.11 6.03
N MET A 2 -23.13 68.00 4.78
CA MET A 2 -22.92 66.97 3.71
C MET A 2 -23.40 65.52 4.03
N TYR A 3 -24.47 64.94 3.44
CA TYR A 3 -24.82 64.58 2.03
C TYR A 3 -23.80 63.59 1.40
N ILE A 4 -24.13 62.44 0.78
CA ILE A 4 -25.16 62.11 -0.22
C ILE A 4 -25.28 60.57 -0.36
N PHE A 5 -26.49 60.12 -0.71
CA PHE A 5 -26.88 58.77 -1.13
C PHE A 5 -26.62 58.50 -2.62
N ASP A 6 -26.51 57.22 -2.98
CA ASP A 6 -26.77 56.59 -4.28
C ASP A 6 -25.79 56.84 -5.45
N ILE A 7 -25.27 55.72 -5.99
CA ILE A 7 -25.59 55.25 -7.35
C ILE A 7 -25.48 53.71 -7.34
N LEU A 8 -26.65 53.07 -7.27
CA LEU A 8 -26.90 51.75 -7.86
C LEU A 8 -27.21 51.96 -9.35
N LYS A 9 -26.52 51.22 -10.21
CA LYS A 9 -27.03 50.61 -11.47
C LYS A 9 -25.83 50.10 -12.28
N ASP A 10 -25.62 48.80 -12.28
CA ASP A 10 -25.91 48.05 -13.50
C ASP A 10 -25.99 46.54 -13.25
N LEU A 11 -27.04 45.97 -13.85
CA LEU A 11 -27.44 44.58 -13.79
C LEU A 11 -26.48 43.68 -14.58
N ARG A 12 -26.30 42.44 -14.11
CA ARG A 12 -26.73 41.24 -14.87
C ARG A 12 -26.63 39.98 -14.01
N VAL A 13 -27.79 39.32 -13.92
CA VAL A 13 -28.02 37.96 -13.45
C VAL A 13 -27.31 36.98 -14.39
N ILE A 14 -26.49 36.09 -13.84
CA ILE A 14 -26.33 34.71 -14.34
C ILE A 14 -26.29 33.78 -13.13
N ASN A 15 -27.39 33.05 -12.93
CA ASN A 15 -27.38 31.78 -12.22
C ASN A 15 -26.44 30.82 -12.97
N PHE A 16 -25.36 30.38 -12.33
CA PHE A 16 -24.67 29.16 -12.73
C PHE A 16 -24.55 28.26 -11.52
N PHE A 17 -25.17 27.09 -11.66
CA PHE A 17 -25.10 25.95 -10.76
C PHE A 17 -23.66 25.72 -10.27
N SER A 18 -23.48 25.68 -8.94
CA SER A 18 -22.43 24.86 -8.34
C SER A 18 -23.11 23.76 -7.52
N ALA A 19 -23.84 22.91 -8.24
CA ALA A 19 -24.01 21.53 -7.84
C ALA A 19 -22.70 20.81 -8.17
N GLY A 20 -21.77 20.84 -7.22
CA GLY A 20 -20.54 20.08 -7.26
C GLY A 20 -20.32 19.46 -5.90
N LYS A 21 -20.92 18.29 -5.66
CA LYS A 21 -20.56 17.43 -4.53
C LYS A 21 -19.04 17.34 -4.46
N SER A 22 -18.44 17.67 -3.31
CA SER A 22 -17.07 17.29 -3.02
C SER A 22 -17.00 15.77 -3.09
N GLN A 23 -16.52 15.23 -4.21
CA GLN A 23 -16.23 13.80 -4.31
C GLN A 23 -15.17 13.49 -3.24
N ASN A 24 -15.52 12.57 -2.35
CA ASN A 24 -14.63 11.82 -1.46
C ASN A 24 -13.52 11.11 -2.27
N GLN A 25 -12.59 11.84 -2.88
CA GLN A 25 -11.44 11.29 -3.60
C GLN A 25 -10.36 10.76 -2.64
N ASP A 26 -10.51 11.00 -1.34
CA ASP A 26 -9.48 10.68 -0.37
C ASP A 26 -9.32 9.17 -0.11
N ASP A 27 -10.34 8.33 -0.30
CA ASP A 27 -10.30 6.91 0.15
C ASP A 27 -10.30 5.85 -0.96
N THR A 28 -10.21 6.25 -2.24
CA THR A 28 -10.32 5.28 -3.35
C THR A 28 -8.97 4.71 -3.78
N ILE A 29 -8.97 3.41 -4.12
CA ILE A 29 -7.89 2.75 -4.86
C ILE A 29 -7.81 3.40 -6.25
N LEU A 30 -6.58 3.64 -6.73
CA LEU A 30 -6.34 4.36 -7.97
C LEU A 30 -6.71 3.49 -9.17
N PRO A 31 -7.21 4.09 -10.28
CA PRO A 31 -7.37 3.37 -11.53
C PRO A 31 -6.07 2.71 -11.99
N VAL A 32 -6.16 1.52 -12.58
CA VAL A 32 -4.99 0.74 -13.03
C VAL A 32 -4.06 1.54 -13.95
N THR A 33 -4.59 2.38 -14.84
CA THR A 33 -3.78 3.26 -15.69
C THR A 33 -2.87 4.18 -14.89
N ARG A 34 -3.37 4.76 -13.79
CA ARG A 34 -2.55 5.57 -12.88
C ARG A 34 -1.53 4.74 -12.12
N GLN A 35 -1.88 3.53 -11.72
CA GLN A 35 -0.92 2.62 -11.08
C GLN A 35 0.24 2.28 -12.04
N ILE A 36 -0.05 2.07 -13.34
CA ILE A 36 0.96 1.87 -14.40
C ILE A 36 1.84 3.11 -14.55
N ASP A 37 1.26 4.32 -14.64
CA ASP A 37 2.02 5.58 -14.73
C ASP A 37 3.02 5.71 -13.56
N PHE A 38 2.58 5.36 -12.34
CA PHE A 38 3.44 5.39 -11.16
C PHE A 38 4.58 4.37 -11.22
N TRP A 39 4.29 3.16 -11.69
CA TRP A 39 5.31 2.14 -11.91
C TRP A 39 6.34 2.55 -12.97
N GLN A 40 5.91 3.13 -14.10
CA GLN A 40 6.80 3.65 -15.13
C GLN A 40 7.71 4.75 -14.56
N SER A 41 7.13 5.72 -13.85
CA SER A 41 7.91 6.80 -13.24
C SER A 41 8.91 6.29 -12.19
N ALA A 42 8.53 5.29 -11.39
CA ALA A 42 9.43 4.69 -10.41
C ALA A 42 10.57 3.92 -11.09
N ASN A 43 10.26 3.13 -12.12
CA ASN A 43 11.23 2.40 -12.93
C ASN A 43 12.27 3.34 -13.57
N GLU A 44 11.84 4.46 -14.16
CA GLU A 44 12.74 5.47 -14.74
C GLU A 44 13.66 6.09 -13.67
N LYS A 45 13.10 6.50 -12.52
CA LYS A 45 13.86 7.16 -11.45
C LYS A 45 14.87 6.26 -10.77
N MET A 46 14.58 4.96 -10.70
CA MET A 46 15.42 3.98 -10.04
C MET A 46 16.31 3.20 -11.01
N ALA A 47 16.04 3.31 -12.31
CA ALA A 47 16.68 2.50 -13.35
C ALA A 47 16.61 1.00 -13.03
N TRP A 48 15.44 0.52 -12.58
CA TRP A 48 15.25 -0.90 -12.23
C TRP A 48 15.34 -1.83 -13.44
N GLY A 49 15.20 -1.30 -14.66
CA GLY A 49 15.32 -2.09 -15.88
C GLY A 49 14.08 -2.93 -16.19
N ILE A 50 12.92 -2.61 -15.62
CA ILE A 50 11.64 -3.18 -16.08
C ILE A 50 11.47 -2.73 -17.53
N ARG A 51 11.35 -3.71 -18.44
CA ARG A 51 11.31 -3.43 -19.88
C ARG A 51 9.96 -2.88 -20.30
N GLU A 52 9.95 -2.03 -21.31
CA GLU A 52 8.72 -1.42 -21.83
C GLU A 52 7.70 -2.47 -22.30
N ASP A 53 8.18 -3.59 -22.86
CA ASP A 53 7.31 -4.67 -23.31
C ASP A 53 6.64 -5.42 -22.13
N GLU A 54 7.17 -5.34 -20.91
CA GLU A 54 6.51 -5.89 -19.73
C GLU A 54 5.30 -5.04 -19.32
N PHE A 55 5.38 -3.72 -19.44
CA PHE A 55 4.23 -2.83 -19.27
C PHE A 55 3.17 -3.09 -20.34
N GLY A 56 3.58 -3.31 -21.58
CA GLY A 56 2.68 -3.67 -22.68
C GLY A 56 2.01 -5.05 -22.54
N ARG A 57 2.53 -5.93 -21.68
CA ARG A 57 1.98 -7.27 -21.42
C ARG A 57 1.08 -7.33 -20.19
N ILE A 58 0.88 -6.22 -19.47
CA ILE A 58 -0.05 -6.17 -18.33
C ILE A 58 -1.44 -6.53 -18.85
N LYS A 59 -2.00 -7.61 -18.30
CA LYS A 59 -3.34 -8.10 -18.67
C LYS A 59 -4.43 -7.17 -18.14
N ALA A 60 -5.66 -7.36 -18.60
CA ALA A 60 -6.79 -6.69 -17.99
C ALA A 60 -6.89 -7.07 -16.49
N PRO A 61 -7.18 -6.10 -15.60
CA PRO A 61 -7.35 -6.39 -14.18
C PRO A 61 -8.54 -7.35 -13.95
N PRO A 62 -8.47 -8.23 -12.94
CA PRO A 62 -9.61 -9.03 -12.56
C PRO A 62 -10.76 -8.14 -12.09
N GLN A 63 -11.99 -8.52 -12.42
CA GLN A 63 -13.18 -7.77 -12.00
C GLN A 63 -13.50 -8.06 -10.52
N ILE A 64 -13.95 -7.04 -9.81
CA ILE A 64 -14.51 -7.19 -8.46
C ILE A 64 -15.96 -7.65 -8.58
N THR A 65 -16.22 -8.89 -8.18
CA THR A 65 -17.56 -9.49 -8.19
C THR A 65 -18.38 -9.05 -6.97
N ASP A 66 -19.69 -9.28 -7.00
CA ASP A 66 -20.56 -9.05 -5.84
C ASP A 66 -20.13 -9.88 -4.63
N LYS A 67 -19.64 -11.11 -4.86
CA LYS A 67 -19.07 -11.95 -3.81
C LYS A 67 -17.83 -11.32 -3.20
N ASP A 68 -16.92 -10.78 -4.02
CA ASP A 68 -15.71 -10.12 -3.50
C ASP A 68 -16.07 -8.92 -2.63
N ARG A 69 -17.07 -8.12 -3.03
CA ARG A 69 -17.57 -6.98 -2.23
C ARG A 69 -18.18 -7.44 -0.92
N PHE A 70 -18.96 -8.52 -0.94
CA PHE A 70 -19.53 -9.12 0.27
C PHE A 70 -18.43 -9.63 1.22
N ASP A 71 -17.37 -10.22 0.66
CA ASP A 71 -16.19 -10.66 1.39
C ASP A 71 -15.32 -9.49 1.88
N GLY A 72 -15.59 -8.26 1.43
CA GLY A 72 -14.94 -7.03 1.90
C GLY A 72 -13.79 -6.53 1.01
N PHE A 73 -13.56 -7.14 -0.15
CA PHE A 73 -12.61 -6.65 -1.13
C PHE A 73 -13.17 -5.45 -1.87
N VAL A 74 -12.37 -4.40 -1.98
CA VAL A 74 -12.83 -3.09 -2.47
C VAL A 74 -12.37 -2.78 -3.89
N ASP A 75 -11.20 -3.26 -4.30
CA ASP A 75 -10.63 -2.99 -5.61
C ASP A 75 -9.44 -3.93 -5.91
N VAL A 76 -8.66 -3.62 -6.95
CA VAL A 76 -7.44 -4.32 -7.36
C VAL A 76 -6.22 -3.42 -7.32
N ILE A 77 -5.09 -4.00 -6.94
CA ILE A 77 -3.78 -3.34 -6.99
C ILE A 77 -2.84 -4.06 -7.94
N LEU A 78 -2.00 -3.29 -8.61
CA LEU A 78 -0.92 -3.73 -9.49
C LEU A 78 0.40 -3.70 -8.72
N SER A 79 1.03 -4.87 -8.61
CA SER A 79 2.33 -5.05 -7.97
C SER A 79 3.34 -5.62 -8.97
N TYR A 80 4.63 -5.57 -8.64
CA TYR A 80 5.71 -6.15 -9.44
C TYR A 80 6.61 -7.06 -8.59
N GLY A 81 6.81 -8.28 -9.04
CA GLY A 81 7.69 -9.25 -8.40
C GLY A 81 9.10 -9.19 -8.99
N PHE A 82 10.06 -8.75 -8.19
CA PHE A 82 11.48 -8.67 -8.53
C PHE A 82 12.23 -9.95 -8.14
N GLY A 83 13.33 -10.23 -8.85
CA GLY A 83 14.25 -11.31 -8.50
C GLY A 83 13.70 -12.71 -8.76
N ASP A 84 14.34 -13.68 -8.12
CA ASP A 84 13.98 -15.10 -8.18
C ASP A 84 14.18 -15.73 -6.79
N ASP A 85 13.16 -16.42 -6.27
CA ASP A 85 13.22 -17.12 -4.98
C ASP A 85 13.95 -18.47 -5.06
N GLY A 86 14.45 -18.87 -6.23
CA GLY A 86 15.06 -20.17 -6.48
C GLY A 86 14.05 -21.25 -6.88
N HIS A 87 12.76 -20.93 -6.87
CA HIS A 87 11.66 -21.80 -7.25
C HIS A 87 10.85 -21.24 -8.43
N GLY A 88 11.37 -20.20 -9.10
CA GLY A 88 10.74 -19.56 -10.25
C GLY A 88 9.69 -18.51 -9.89
N ASN A 89 9.56 -18.14 -8.61
CA ASN A 89 8.72 -17.03 -8.16
C ASN A 89 9.59 -15.81 -7.87
N ALA A 90 8.96 -14.68 -7.57
CA ALA A 90 9.67 -13.47 -7.20
C ALA A 90 10.29 -13.58 -5.80
N ASP A 91 11.48 -13.01 -5.64
CA ASP A 91 12.07 -12.78 -4.33
C ASP A 91 11.25 -11.70 -3.62
N SER A 92 10.50 -12.14 -2.61
CA SER A 92 9.64 -11.25 -1.83
C SER A 92 10.46 -10.24 -1.01
N VAL A 93 11.65 -10.62 -0.52
CA VAL A 93 12.55 -9.72 0.23
C VAL A 93 13.05 -8.60 -0.68
N LEU A 94 13.57 -8.97 -1.85
CA LEU A 94 14.04 -8.01 -2.84
C LEU A 94 12.91 -7.09 -3.33
N SER A 95 11.73 -7.65 -3.58
CA SER A 95 10.56 -6.89 -4.06
C SER A 95 10.11 -5.80 -3.07
N GLY A 96 10.20 -6.07 -1.77
CA GLY A 96 9.95 -5.09 -0.72
C GLY A 96 11.09 -4.07 -0.59
N LYS A 97 12.34 -4.56 -0.61
CA LYS A 97 13.56 -3.74 -0.52
C LYS A 97 13.57 -2.62 -1.56
N VAL A 98 13.40 -2.96 -2.83
CA VAL A 98 13.50 -1.96 -3.92
C VAL A 98 12.42 -0.88 -3.80
N ALA A 99 11.21 -1.26 -3.37
CA ALA A 99 10.12 -0.31 -3.13
C ALA A 99 10.42 0.63 -1.96
N TRP A 100 11.03 0.11 -0.89
CA TRP A 100 11.46 0.93 0.24
C TRP A 100 12.62 1.86 -0.13
N GLU A 101 13.61 1.39 -0.89
CA GLU A 101 14.70 2.22 -1.41
C GLU A 101 14.18 3.38 -2.27
N TYR A 102 13.18 3.12 -3.11
CA TYR A 102 12.49 4.16 -3.86
C TYR A 102 11.86 5.22 -2.93
N ALA A 103 11.16 4.79 -1.87
CA ALA A 103 10.60 5.73 -0.91
C ALA A 103 11.68 6.57 -0.22
N CYS A 104 12.76 5.95 0.25
CA CYS A 104 13.89 6.66 0.86
C CYS A 104 14.49 7.72 -0.07
N LYS A 105 14.72 7.37 -1.34
CA LYS A 105 15.23 8.30 -2.36
C LYS A 105 14.23 9.43 -2.64
N HIS A 106 12.95 9.09 -2.81
CA HIS A 106 11.91 10.04 -3.20
C HIS A 106 11.55 11.02 -2.07
N LYS A 107 11.54 10.55 -0.81
CA LYS A 107 11.14 11.32 0.37
C LYS A 107 12.26 12.14 1.01
N LYS A 108 13.51 12.00 0.54
CA LYS A 108 14.67 12.84 0.92
C LYS A 108 14.81 13.03 2.45
N GLY A 109 14.87 11.93 3.19
CA GLY A 109 15.03 11.94 4.65
C GLY A 109 13.72 12.02 5.44
N LYS A 110 12.55 12.02 4.79
CA LYS A 110 11.24 11.87 5.46
C LYS A 110 10.82 10.41 5.58
N THR A 111 11.77 9.55 5.91
CA THR A 111 11.56 8.12 6.20
C THR A 111 12.19 7.77 7.54
N TRP A 112 11.60 6.80 8.21
CA TRP A 112 12.16 6.17 9.41
C TRP A 112 12.08 4.66 9.24
N GLN A 113 13.14 3.95 9.64
CA GLN A 113 13.22 2.51 9.57
C GLN A 113 13.67 2.00 10.94
N CYS A 114 12.94 1.02 11.46
CA CYS A 114 13.31 0.31 12.67
C CYS A 114 14.66 -0.41 12.48
N GLU A 115 15.51 -0.36 13.51
CA GLU A 115 16.86 -0.92 13.48
C GLU A 115 16.90 -2.43 13.22
N TYR A 116 15.83 -3.16 13.53
CA TYR A 116 15.74 -4.61 13.32
C TYR A 116 15.38 -5.02 11.90
N ILE A 117 15.10 -4.05 11.01
CA ILE A 117 14.71 -4.33 9.63
C ILE A 117 15.95 -4.23 8.75
N HIS A 118 16.42 -5.37 8.25
CA HIS A 118 17.61 -5.44 7.41
C HIS A 118 17.31 -6.24 6.12
N PHE A 119 16.93 -5.54 5.06
CA PHE A 119 16.65 -6.19 3.76
C PHE A 119 17.87 -6.90 3.15
N ASP A 120 19.09 -6.52 3.54
CA ASP A 120 20.34 -7.16 3.10
C ASP A 120 20.69 -8.43 3.90
N ARG A 121 19.86 -8.80 4.87
CA ARG A 121 20.01 -9.99 5.71
C ARG A 121 18.90 -10.97 5.37
N PRO A 122 19.11 -11.87 4.38
CA PRO A 122 18.06 -12.80 3.93
C PRO A 122 17.65 -13.79 5.03
N ASP A 123 18.45 -13.93 6.08
CA ASP A 123 18.15 -14.70 7.28
C ASP A 123 17.16 -14.04 8.24
N TYR A 124 16.95 -12.72 8.11
CA TYR A 124 16.15 -11.92 9.03
C TYR A 124 14.77 -11.61 8.46
N PHE A 125 14.59 -11.79 7.16
CA PHE A 125 13.39 -11.42 6.44
C PHE A 125 12.93 -12.58 5.58
N ARG A 126 11.66 -12.96 5.67
CA ARG A 126 11.06 -13.88 4.69
C ARG A 126 9.59 -13.58 4.43
N LEU A 127 9.11 -14.14 3.33
CA LEU A 127 7.68 -14.44 3.22
C LEU A 127 7.36 -15.58 4.19
N ARG A 128 6.27 -15.48 4.97
CA ARG A 128 5.87 -16.55 5.89
C ARG A 128 5.64 -17.85 5.14
N LEU A 129 5.94 -18.99 5.78
CA LEU A 129 5.93 -20.31 5.13
C LEU A 129 4.60 -20.66 4.43
N ASN A 130 3.48 -20.22 4.99
CA ASN A 130 2.13 -20.52 4.48
C ASN A 130 1.55 -19.42 3.57
N ALA A 131 2.32 -18.40 3.22
CA ALA A 131 1.87 -17.39 2.26
C ALA A 131 2.12 -17.87 0.83
N SER A 132 1.20 -17.52 -0.07
CA SER A 132 1.31 -17.86 -1.48
C SER A 132 2.58 -17.27 -2.10
N PRO A 133 3.35 -18.02 -2.90
CA PRO A 133 4.47 -17.44 -3.64
C PRO A 133 4.05 -16.27 -4.53
N ARG A 134 4.92 -15.29 -4.72
CA ARG A 134 4.59 -14.07 -5.50
C ARG A 134 5.00 -14.21 -6.97
N PRO A 135 4.14 -13.91 -7.95
CA PRO A 135 4.51 -14.00 -9.35
C PRO A 135 5.67 -13.06 -9.71
N LYS A 136 6.53 -13.48 -10.64
CA LYS A 136 7.53 -12.59 -11.26
C LYS A 136 6.86 -11.63 -12.24
N GLY A 137 7.38 -10.41 -12.30
CA GLY A 137 6.83 -9.36 -13.16
C GLY A 137 5.53 -8.76 -12.61
N PHE A 138 4.74 -8.14 -13.48
CA PHE A 138 3.47 -7.52 -13.10
C PHE A 138 2.38 -8.55 -12.78
N TYR A 139 1.70 -8.35 -11.65
CA TYR A 139 0.51 -9.13 -11.28
C TYR A 139 -0.52 -8.27 -10.55
N PHE A 140 -1.77 -8.71 -10.62
CA PHE A 140 -2.89 -8.10 -9.88
C PHE A 140 -3.24 -8.91 -8.64
N SER A 141 -3.74 -8.21 -7.64
CA SER A 141 -4.42 -8.81 -6.50
C SER A 141 -5.59 -7.94 -6.09
N LYS A 142 -6.70 -8.56 -5.67
CA LYS A 142 -7.82 -7.86 -5.05
C LYS A 142 -7.41 -7.47 -3.64
N ILE A 143 -7.71 -6.24 -3.24
CA ILE A 143 -7.32 -5.67 -1.95
C ILE A 143 -8.51 -5.50 -1.01
N GLN A 144 -8.25 -5.75 0.27
CA GLN A 144 -9.01 -5.24 1.39
C GLN A 144 -8.06 -4.46 2.31
N THR A 145 -8.38 -3.21 2.62
CA THR A 145 -7.48 -2.19 3.22
C THR A 145 -7.19 -2.34 4.72
N GLY A 146 -7.76 -3.37 5.36
CA GLY A 146 -7.40 -3.82 6.71
C GLY A 146 -8.25 -3.28 7.86
N GLU A 147 -9.15 -2.32 7.62
CA GLU A 147 -10.04 -1.73 8.63
C GLU A 147 -10.90 -2.78 9.33
N ARG A 148 -11.37 -3.78 8.57
CA ARG A 148 -12.19 -4.90 9.08
C ARG A 148 -11.48 -5.71 10.18
N TYR A 149 -10.15 -5.67 10.22
CA TYR A 149 -9.33 -6.52 11.08
C TYR A 149 -8.55 -5.75 12.14
N GLN A 150 -8.85 -4.46 12.37
CA GLN A 150 -8.16 -3.64 13.39
C GLN A 150 -8.23 -4.20 14.82
N ASN A 151 -9.27 -5.00 15.12
CA ASN A 151 -9.45 -5.59 16.45
C ASN A 151 -8.87 -7.00 16.56
N LEU A 152 -8.21 -7.51 15.52
CA LEU A 152 -7.59 -8.83 15.52
C LEU A 152 -6.08 -8.73 15.69
N LYS A 153 -5.53 -9.69 16.43
CA LYS A 153 -4.09 -9.96 16.40
C LYS A 153 -3.72 -10.57 15.04
N VAL A 154 -2.49 -10.38 14.59
CA VAL A 154 -1.99 -11.01 13.36
C VAL A 154 -2.12 -12.53 13.45
N SER A 155 -1.71 -13.14 14.56
CA SER A 155 -1.84 -14.60 14.77
C SER A 155 -3.29 -15.10 14.68
N GLN A 156 -4.26 -14.29 15.16
CA GLN A 156 -5.68 -14.63 15.06
C GLN A 156 -6.23 -14.51 13.65
N LEU A 157 -5.78 -13.54 12.85
CA LEU A 157 -6.19 -13.44 11.45
C LEU A 157 -5.58 -14.58 10.63
N LEU A 158 -4.30 -14.88 10.82
CA LEU A 158 -3.60 -15.92 10.07
C LEU A 158 -4.26 -17.31 10.19
N THR A 159 -4.88 -17.62 11.33
CA THR A 159 -5.62 -18.88 11.52
C THR A 159 -7.00 -18.91 10.85
N ARG A 160 -7.47 -17.76 10.34
CA ARG A 160 -8.78 -17.59 9.67
C ARG A 160 -8.65 -17.37 8.17
N LEU A 161 -7.42 -17.20 7.67
CA LEU A 161 -7.17 -17.11 6.24
C LEU A 161 -7.40 -18.48 5.62
N ASP A 162 -8.38 -18.56 4.71
CA ASP A 162 -8.59 -19.73 3.87
C ASP A 162 -7.64 -19.66 2.67
N LYS A 163 -8.14 -19.19 1.51
CA LYS A 163 -7.35 -19.01 0.28
C LYS A 163 -6.76 -17.60 0.15
N ASP A 164 -7.13 -16.71 1.05
CA ASP A 164 -6.68 -15.32 1.06
C ASP A 164 -5.30 -15.24 1.74
N THR A 165 -4.55 -14.19 1.43
CA THR A 165 -3.23 -13.95 2.00
C THR A 165 -3.15 -12.54 2.55
N CYS A 166 -2.13 -12.20 3.34
CA CYS A 166 -1.93 -10.84 3.80
C CYS A 166 -0.99 -10.07 2.88
N PHE A 167 -0.83 -8.77 3.14
CA PHE A 167 0.21 -8.01 2.46
C PHE A 167 1.60 -8.56 2.80
N GLY A 168 2.43 -8.73 1.76
CA GLY A 168 3.87 -8.92 1.89
C GLY A 168 4.58 -7.72 1.26
N PRO A 169 5.43 -7.90 0.23
CA PRO A 169 6.07 -6.79 -0.47
C PRO A 169 5.07 -5.83 -1.13
N GLU A 170 3.86 -6.31 -1.47
CA GLU A 170 2.81 -5.50 -2.08
C GLU A 170 2.42 -4.31 -1.21
N GLY A 171 2.47 -4.46 0.12
CA GLY A 171 2.14 -3.37 1.03
C GLY A 171 3.14 -2.22 0.97
N ILE A 172 4.42 -2.56 0.86
CA ILE A 172 5.48 -1.56 0.69
C ILE A 172 5.30 -0.90 -0.68
N GLN A 173 5.08 -1.67 -1.75
CA GLN A 173 4.85 -1.13 -3.09
C GLN A 173 3.60 -0.23 -3.14
N PHE A 174 2.53 -0.64 -2.47
CA PHE A 174 1.28 0.10 -2.37
C PHE A 174 1.52 1.48 -1.75
N LEU A 175 2.16 1.54 -0.58
CA LEU A 175 2.40 2.82 0.08
C LEU A 175 3.50 3.63 -0.59
N CYS A 176 4.54 3.01 -1.14
CA CYS A 176 5.72 3.72 -1.64
C CYS A 176 5.62 4.14 -3.11
N ILE A 177 4.88 3.40 -3.94
CA ILE A 177 4.88 3.56 -5.40
C ILE A 177 3.50 4.00 -5.89
N THR A 178 2.48 3.18 -5.71
CA THR A 178 1.20 3.38 -6.41
C THR A 178 0.23 4.28 -5.64
N HIS A 179 0.01 4.05 -4.34
CA HIS A 179 -1.04 4.70 -3.55
C HIS A 179 -0.44 5.58 -2.45
N THR A 180 0.50 6.44 -2.82
CA THR A 180 1.18 7.33 -1.85
C THR A 180 0.23 8.29 -1.12
N HIS A 181 -0.98 8.54 -1.64
CA HIS A 181 -2.02 9.32 -0.94
C HIS A 181 -2.51 8.64 0.35
N PHE A 182 -2.44 7.31 0.44
CA PHE A 182 -2.75 6.60 1.69
C PHE A 182 -1.81 7.02 2.82
N GLN A 183 -0.58 7.46 2.53
CA GLN A 183 0.31 8.03 3.54
C GLN A 183 -0.27 9.31 4.15
N THR A 184 -0.94 10.15 3.37
CA THR A 184 -1.62 11.35 3.86
C THR A 184 -2.81 10.98 4.73
N LEU A 185 -3.57 9.96 4.34
CA LEU A 185 -4.69 9.44 5.13
C LEU A 185 -4.22 8.88 6.48
N MET A 186 -3.13 8.08 6.48
CA MET A 186 -2.49 7.55 7.70
C MET A 186 -2.01 8.70 8.59
N ASN A 187 -1.34 9.70 8.02
CA ASN A 187 -0.86 10.86 8.75
C ASN A 187 -2.01 11.64 9.42
N ASN A 188 -3.15 11.71 8.73
CA ASN A 188 -4.37 12.36 9.22
C ASN A 188 -5.23 11.43 10.10
N ARG A 189 -4.76 10.21 10.39
CA ARG A 189 -5.46 9.17 11.16
C ARG A 189 -6.84 8.81 10.60
N LYS A 190 -7.04 8.98 9.28
CA LYS A 190 -8.28 8.62 8.58
C LYS A 190 -8.39 7.13 8.30
N ILE A 191 -7.24 6.50 8.04
CA ILE A 191 -7.10 5.05 7.87
C ILE A 191 -6.11 4.51 8.89
N PRO A 192 -6.18 3.22 9.23
CA PRO A 192 -5.21 2.63 10.14
C PRO A 192 -3.82 2.60 9.50
N PHE A 193 -2.81 2.44 10.35
CA PHE A 193 -1.52 1.92 9.93
C PHE A 193 -1.67 0.46 9.48
N MET A 194 -0.72 -0.09 8.74
CA MET A 194 -0.89 -1.41 8.14
C MET A 194 0.16 -2.39 8.65
N ALA A 195 -0.27 -3.58 9.07
CA ALA A 195 0.59 -4.71 9.36
C ALA A 195 0.61 -5.67 8.14
N PHE A 196 1.80 -5.94 7.61
CA PHE A 196 2.01 -6.80 6.45
C PHE A 196 2.29 -8.22 6.94
N ALA A 197 1.21 -8.93 7.26
CA ALA A 197 1.25 -10.20 7.97
C ALA A 197 1.76 -11.41 7.15
N ASP A 198 2.07 -11.24 5.86
CA ASP A 198 2.79 -12.28 5.10
C ASP A 198 4.32 -12.12 5.19
N TYR A 199 4.80 -11.06 5.83
CA TYR A 199 6.19 -10.66 5.82
C TYR A 199 6.75 -10.74 7.24
N ASP A 200 7.45 -11.84 7.52
CA ASP A 200 8.02 -12.16 8.82
C ASP A 200 9.39 -11.51 8.97
N ILE A 201 9.62 -10.85 10.10
CA ILE A 201 10.94 -10.38 10.52
C ILE A 201 11.39 -11.17 11.73
N ALA A 202 12.59 -11.73 11.64
CA ALA A 202 13.30 -12.40 12.72
C ALA A 202 14.55 -11.58 13.07
N PRO A 203 14.48 -10.65 14.04
CA PRO A 203 15.57 -9.72 14.36
C PRO A 203 16.91 -10.38 14.68
N HIS A 204 16.90 -11.63 15.16
CA HIS A 204 18.11 -12.41 15.44
C HIS A 204 18.26 -13.66 14.54
N GLY A 205 17.53 -13.72 13.43
CA GLY A 205 17.62 -14.78 12.42
C GLY A 205 16.58 -15.90 12.55
N PHE A 206 16.55 -16.83 11.58
CA PHE A 206 15.51 -17.86 11.38
C PHE A 206 15.05 -18.69 12.60
N SER A 207 15.82 -18.74 13.70
CA SER A 207 15.46 -19.48 14.92
C SER A 207 14.83 -18.62 16.03
N ASP A 208 14.61 -17.34 15.76
CA ASP A 208 14.06 -16.35 16.69
C ASP A 208 12.53 -16.19 16.57
N PHE A 209 11.92 -15.42 17.47
CA PHE A 209 10.51 -15.02 17.34
C PHE A 209 10.29 -14.17 16.08
N TYR A 210 9.09 -14.30 15.47
CA TYR A 210 8.73 -13.57 14.26
C TYR A 210 7.75 -12.43 14.60
N ASP A 211 8.12 -11.22 14.22
CA ASP A 211 7.23 -10.06 14.23
C ASP A 211 6.72 -9.78 12.83
N SER A 212 5.55 -9.15 12.74
CA SER A 212 5.00 -8.68 11.47
C SER A 212 5.59 -7.33 11.13
N LEU A 213 6.00 -7.16 9.86
CA LEU A 213 6.34 -5.84 9.34
C LEU A 213 5.14 -4.90 9.41
N GLN A 214 5.39 -3.64 9.76
CA GLN A 214 4.38 -2.61 9.90
C GLN A 214 4.78 -1.35 9.15
N MET A 215 3.82 -0.68 8.50
CA MET A 215 4.02 0.64 7.91
C MET A 215 3.02 1.65 8.44
N PHE A 216 3.52 2.84 8.72
CA PHE A 216 2.73 3.96 9.23
C PHE A 216 3.23 5.28 8.65
N CYS A 217 2.42 6.33 8.75
CA CYS A 217 2.85 7.68 8.42
C CYS A 217 2.44 8.61 9.56
N SER A 218 3.39 9.37 10.11
CA SER A 218 3.15 10.29 11.22
C SER A 218 4.01 11.54 11.06
N GLN A 219 3.40 12.71 11.20
CA GLN A 219 4.03 14.01 10.99
C GLN A 219 4.77 14.12 9.64
N GLY A 220 4.24 13.46 8.59
CA GLY A 220 4.81 13.40 7.26
C GLY A 220 6.03 12.49 7.11
N ILE A 221 6.38 11.72 8.15
CA ILE A 221 7.44 10.70 8.13
C ILE A 221 6.79 9.36 7.82
N LEU A 222 7.24 8.72 6.73
CA LEU A 222 6.86 7.35 6.41
C LEU A 222 7.74 6.39 7.21
N GLY A 223 7.13 5.63 8.11
CA GLY A 223 7.79 4.70 9.01
C GLY A 223 7.66 3.26 8.56
N LEU A 224 8.75 2.51 8.68
CA LEU A 224 8.82 1.06 8.54
C LEU A 224 9.22 0.46 9.89
N GLY A 225 8.32 -0.27 10.53
CA GLY A 225 8.46 -0.83 11.87
C GLY A 225 8.14 -2.32 11.94
N ILE A 226 8.20 -2.87 13.15
CA ILE A 226 7.83 -4.25 13.46
C ILE A 226 6.82 -4.27 14.59
N GLY A 227 5.95 -5.27 14.62
CA GLY A 227 5.06 -5.48 15.74
C GLY A 227 4.78 -6.96 16.00
N ASN A 228 4.78 -7.29 17.30
CA ASN A 228 4.48 -8.62 17.79
C ASN A 228 3.14 -9.17 17.29
N ILE A 229 3.18 -10.37 16.71
CA ILE A 229 2.01 -10.99 16.05
C ILE A 229 0.86 -11.33 17.00
N ASP A 230 1.14 -11.47 18.30
CA ASP A 230 0.18 -11.78 19.35
C ASP A 230 -0.29 -10.54 20.13
N HIS A 231 0.23 -9.36 19.79
CA HIS A 231 -0.29 -8.09 20.29
C HIS A 231 -1.37 -7.55 19.37
N ASN A 232 -2.39 -6.95 19.98
CA ASN A 232 -3.36 -6.15 19.26
C ASN A 232 -2.91 -4.68 19.32
N TYR A 233 -2.65 -4.09 18.15
CA TYR A 233 -2.33 -2.68 18.03
C TYR A 233 -3.54 -1.96 17.45
N PRO A 234 -4.35 -1.25 18.26
CA PRO A 234 -5.66 -0.74 17.85
C PRO A 234 -5.63 0.31 16.73
N LEU A 235 -4.44 0.83 16.39
CA LEU A 235 -4.23 1.76 15.28
C LEU A 235 -3.75 1.06 14.00
N PHE A 236 -3.56 -0.25 14.03
CA PHE A 236 -3.14 -1.06 12.89
C PHE A 236 -4.30 -1.89 12.36
N GLY A 237 -4.48 -1.87 11.04
CA GLY A 237 -5.28 -2.81 10.28
C GLY A 237 -4.36 -3.82 9.59
N ILE A 238 -4.92 -4.97 9.25
CA ILE A 238 -4.18 -6.03 8.57
C ILE A 238 -4.78 -6.20 7.17
N PRO A 239 -4.24 -5.56 6.14
CA PRO A 239 -4.78 -5.68 4.79
C PRO A 239 -4.56 -7.09 4.22
N THR A 240 -5.55 -7.55 3.45
CA THR A 240 -5.57 -8.88 2.83
C THR A 240 -5.66 -8.79 1.32
N LEU A 241 -5.19 -9.86 0.67
CA LEU A 241 -5.09 -10.03 -0.77
C LEU A 241 -5.76 -11.32 -1.23
N ARG A 242 -6.28 -11.27 -2.45
CA ARG A 242 -6.77 -12.43 -3.20
C ARG A 242 -6.29 -12.36 -4.65
N PHE A 243 -5.65 -13.42 -5.12
CA PHE A 243 -5.17 -13.56 -6.51
C PHE A 243 -6.25 -14.10 -7.44
#